data_AF-A0A383DXL5-F1
#
_entry.id   AF-A0A383DXL5-F1
#
_cell.length_a   1.000
_cell.length_b   1.000
_cell.length_c   1.000
_cell.angle_alpha   90.00
_cell.angle_beta   90.00
_cell.angle_gamma   90.00
#
_symmetry.space_group_name_H-M   'P 1'
#
loop_
_entity.id
_entity.type
_entity.pdbx_description
1 polymer ?
#
loop_
_entity_poly.entity_id
_entity_poly.type
_entity_poly.pdbx_seq_one_letter_code
_entity_poly.pdbx_strand_id
1 'polypeptide(L)'
;MALPKYTEPHYRAWHYFYLLICGCVFVFLIAPLFVIFPLSFNAEEFLVFSDGMKRLDPDALSMRWYHDMVYGTKNPWGLAAKNSFIIAIFATLGAVILGTVAALGLSSRHMPYKGLIM
;
A
#
# COMPACT_ATOMS: atom_id res chain seq x y z
N MET A 1 2.64 21.71 10.71
CA MET A 1 3.36 22.57 11.67
C MET A 1 3.05 24.01 11.33
N ALA A 2 2.76 24.86 12.32
CA ALA A 2 2.55 26.29 12.07
C ALA A 2 3.89 26.95 11.69
N LEU A 3 3.90 27.73 10.61
CA LEU A 3 5.10 28.46 10.19
C LEU A 3 5.45 29.54 11.24
N PRO A 4 6.73 29.70 11.61
CA PRO A 4 7.16 30.76 12.51
C PRO A 4 6.70 32.16 12.05
N LYS A 5 6.45 33.05 13.02
CA LYS A 5 5.92 34.40 12.72
C LYS A 5 6.88 35.27 11.88
N TYR A 6 8.18 34.98 11.90
CA TYR A 6 9.22 35.69 11.16
C TYR A 6 9.46 35.15 9.73
N THR A 7 8.71 34.14 9.29
CA THR A 7 8.86 33.61 7.92
C THR A 7 8.36 34.62 6.90
N GLU A 8 9.23 34.98 5.95
CA GLU A 8 8.86 35.88 4.86
C GLU A 8 7.66 35.36 4.06
N PRO A 9 6.79 36.25 3.55
CA PRO A 9 5.53 35.86 2.91
C PRO A 9 5.70 34.93 1.70
N HIS A 10 6.82 35.03 0.98
CA HIS A 10 7.12 34.19 -0.17
C HIS A 10 7.35 32.71 0.23
N TYR A 11 8.08 32.46 1.32
CA TYR A 11 8.28 31.11 1.87
C TYR A 11 6.97 30.52 2.39
N ARG A 12 6.10 31.36 2.98
CA ARG A 12 4.78 30.93 3.43
C ARG A 12 3.89 30.52 2.26
N ALA A 13 3.87 31.29 1.17
CA ALA A 13 3.15 30.93 -0.06
C ALA A 13 3.67 29.61 -0.65
N TRP A 14 4.99 29.44 -0.75
CA TRP A 14 5.60 28.21 -1.25
C TRP A 14 5.27 26.99 -0.39
N HIS A 15 5.28 27.13 0.94
CA HIS A 15 4.93 26.05 1.86
C HIS A 15 3.52 25.51 1.60
N TYR A 16 2.52 26.38 1.49
CA TYR A 16 1.15 25.96 1.20
C TYR A 16 0.98 25.41 -0.22
N PHE A 17 1.70 25.98 -1.20
CA PHE A 17 1.72 25.46 -2.56
C PHE A 17 2.31 24.04 -2.62
N TYR A 18 3.42 23.79 -1.91
CA TYR A 18 3.99 22.46 -1.78
C TYR A 18 3.03 21.48 -1.11
N LEU A 19 2.38 21.88 -0.01
CA LEU A 19 1.37 21.04 0.66
C LEU A 19 0.18 20.73 -0.26
N LEU A 20 -0.25 21.70 -1.07
CA LEU A 20 -1.31 21.50 -2.06
C LEU A 20 -0.89 20.43 -3.09
N ILE A 21 0.31 20.55 -3.67
CA ILE A 21 0.85 19.55 -4.61
C ILE A 21 0.92 18.17 -3.94
N CYS A 22 1.50 18.07 -2.74
CA CYS A 22 1.55 16.81 -2.00
C CYS A 22 0.15 16.23 -1.78
N GLY A 23 -0.82 17.07 -1.38
CA GLY A 23 -2.21 16.68 -1.22
C GLY A 23 -2.82 16.15 -2.52
N CYS A 24 -2.62 16.85 -3.65
CA CYS A 24 -3.07 16.39 -4.96
C CYS A 24 -2.44 15.06 -5.37
N VAL A 25 -1.14 14.86 -5.12
CA VAL A 25 -0.44 13.59 -5.39
C VAL A 25 -1.01 12.47 -4.52
N PHE A 26 -1.22 12.69 -3.22
CA PHE A 26 -1.85 11.71 -2.35
C PHE A 26 -3.26 11.34 -2.82
N VAL A 27 -4.08 12.33 -3.17
CA VAL A 27 -5.42 12.10 -3.72
C VAL A 27 -5.35 11.29 -5.00
N PHE A 28 -4.44 11.61 -5.92
CA PHE A 28 -4.25 10.86 -7.17
C PHE A 28 -3.85 9.39 -6.92
N LEU A 29 -2.94 9.14 -5.97
CA LEU A 29 -2.50 7.79 -5.62
C LEU A 29 -3.59 6.97 -4.91
N ILE A 30 -4.44 7.61 -4.11
CA ILE A 30 -5.51 6.95 -3.34
C ILE A 30 -6.81 6.84 -4.14
N ALA A 31 -7.07 7.75 -5.08
CA ALA A 31 -8.28 7.80 -5.92
C ALA A 31 -8.74 6.44 -6.47
N PRO A 32 -7.88 5.58 -7.05
CA PRO A 32 -8.32 4.29 -7.57
C PRO A 32 -8.86 3.34 -6.48
N LEU A 33 -8.40 3.48 -5.22
CA LEU A 33 -8.91 2.68 -4.11
C LEU A 33 -10.39 2.97 -3.84
N PHE A 34 -10.84 4.21 -4.02
CA PHE A 34 -12.25 4.57 -3.88
C PHE A 34 -13.15 3.98 -4.98
N VAL A 35 -12.57 3.58 -6.11
CA VAL A 35 -13.31 2.89 -7.19
C VAL A 35 -13.35 1.39 -6.94
N ILE A 36 -12.23 0.81 -6.51
CA ILE A 36 -12.10 -0.63 -6.24
C ILE A 36 -12.88 -1.04 -4.97
N PHE A 37 -12.90 -0.17 -3.94
CA PHE A 37 -13.52 -0.50 -2.67
C PHE A 37 -15.04 -0.73 -2.77
N PRO A 38 -15.87 0.11 -3.42
CA PRO A 38 -17.27 -0.22 -3.63
C PRO A 38 -17.43 -1.48 -4.49
N LEU A 39 -16.59 -1.63 -5.51
CA LEU A 39 -16.64 -2.74 -6.46
C LEU A 39 -16.40 -4.11 -5.81
N SER A 40 -15.67 -4.16 -4.69
CA SER A 40 -15.47 -5.41 -3.94
C SER A 40 -16.75 -5.90 -3.25
N PHE A 41 -17.79 -5.07 -3.15
CA PHE A 41 -19.12 -5.45 -2.65
C PHE A 41 -20.05 -5.94 -3.78
N ASN A 42 -19.54 -6.31 -4.95
CA ASN A 42 -20.40 -6.80 -6.04
C ASN A 42 -20.85 -8.26 -5.82
N ALA A 43 -22.15 -8.54 -6.05
CA ALA A 43 -22.73 -9.88 -6.04
C ALA A 43 -22.31 -10.76 -7.24
N GLU A 44 -22.01 -10.16 -8.39
CA GLU A 44 -21.64 -10.83 -9.64
C GLU A 44 -20.25 -11.49 -9.57
N GLU A 45 -19.96 -12.36 -10.54
CA GLU A 45 -18.65 -13.03 -10.69
C GLU A 45 -17.57 -12.10 -11.24
N PHE A 46 -17.97 -11.03 -11.95
CA PHE A 46 -17.06 -10.05 -12.52
C PHE A 46 -17.05 -8.77 -11.67
N LEU A 47 -15.85 -8.25 -11.38
CA LEU A 47 -15.63 -6.96 -10.73
C LEU A 47 -15.86 -5.83 -11.74
N VAL A 48 -17.11 -5.63 -12.15
CA VAL A 48 -17.55 -4.54 -13.03
C VAL A 48 -18.73 -3.80 -12.40
N PHE A 49 -18.94 -2.53 -12.74
CA PHE A 49 -20.11 -1.80 -12.25
C PHE A 49 -21.38 -2.29 -12.96
N SER A 50 -22.09 -3.23 -12.32
CA SER A 50 -23.34 -3.77 -12.83
C SER A 50 -24.45 -2.72 -12.83
N ASP A 51 -25.48 -2.93 -13.65
CA ASP A 51 -26.62 -1.99 -13.70
C ASP A 51 -27.41 -1.96 -12.39
N GLY A 52 -27.43 -3.06 -11.63
CA GLY A 52 -27.99 -3.11 -10.28
C GLY A 52 -27.20 -2.23 -9.30
N MET A 53 -25.87 -2.23 -9.38
CA MET A 53 -25.02 -1.40 -8.53
C MET A 53 -25.19 0.10 -8.83
N LYS A 54 -25.33 0.47 -10.11
CA LYS A 54 -25.63 1.86 -10.51
C LYS A 54 -27.00 2.33 -10.03
N ARG A 55 -27.96 1.42 -9.90
CA ARG A 55 -29.33 1.68 -9.43
C ARG A 55 -29.46 1.63 -7.90
N LEU A 56 -28.37 1.38 -7.17
CA LEU A 56 -28.36 1.11 -5.73
C LEU A 56 -29.35 0.02 -5.32
N ASP A 57 -29.45 -1.04 -6.13
CA ASP A 57 -30.26 -2.20 -5.79
C ASP A 57 -29.58 -2.99 -4.65
N PRO A 58 -30.24 -3.21 -3.50
CA PRO A 58 -29.68 -4.00 -2.40
C PRO A 58 -29.24 -5.41 -2.81
N ASP A 59 -29.91 -6.02 -3.80
CA ASP A 59 -29.60 -7.38 -4.26
C ASP A 59 -28.28 -7.45 -5.05
N ALA A 60 -27.79 -6.32 -5.58
CA ALA A 60 -26.52 -6.23 -6.30
C ALA A 60 -25.31 -6.08 -5.36
N LEU A 61 -25.53 -5.78 -4.07
CA LEU A 61 -24.48 -5.61 -3.07
C LEU A 61 -24.31 -6.90 -2.24
N SER A 62 -23.12 -7.50 -2.27
CA SER A 62 -22.84 -8.75 -1.57
C SER A 62 -21.45 -8.77 -0.93
N MET A 63 -21.35 -9.44 0.22
CA MET A 63 -20.09 -9.75 0.90
C MET A 63 -19.52 -11.11 0.50
N ARG A 64 -20.00 -11.70 -0.60
CA ARG A 64 -19.61 -13.03 -1.09
C ARG A 64 -18.10 -13.17 -1.19
N TRP A 65 -17.40 -12.20 -1.77
CA TRP A 65 -15.94 -12.23 -1.93
C TRP A 65 -15.18 -12.29 -0.60
N TYR A 66 -15.63 -11.56 0.41
CA TYR A 66 -15.04 -11.60 1.74
C TYR A 66 -15.27 -12.95 2.42
N HIS A 67 -16.49 -13.49 2.30
CA HIS A 67 -16.81 -14.80 2.85
C HIS A 67 -16.02 -15.91 2.14
N ASP A 68 -15.88 -15.84 0.83
CA ASP A 68 -15.10 -16.78 0.02
C ASP A 68 -13.59 -16.67 0.32
N MET A 69 -13.08 -15.46 0.60
CA MET A 69 -11.70 -15.26 1.01
C MET A 69 -11.38 -15.88 2.38
N VAL A 70 -12.32 -15.88 3.33
CA VAL A 70 -12.09 -16.38 4.70
C VAL A 70 -12.46 -17.86 4.86
N TYR A 71 -13.61 -18.27 4.30
CA TYR A 71 -14.21 -19.59 4.49
C TYR A 71 -14.35 -20.40 3.20
N GLY A 72 -14.13 -19.79 2.04
CA GLY A 72 -14.30 -20.42 0.75
C GLY A 72 -13.30 -21.54 0.54
N THR A 73 -13.79 -22.77 0.44
CA THR A 73 -13.01 -23.94 -0.01
C THR A 73 -12.88 -24.00 -1.53
N LYS A 74 -13.69 -23.20 -2.26
CA LYS A 74 -13.72 -23.18 -3.72
C LYS A 74 -12.64 -22.28 -4.35
N ASN A 75 -12.15 -21.27 -3.63
CA ASN A 75 -11.25 -20.27 -4.17
C ASN A 75 -9.90 -20.27 -3.42
N PRO A 76 -8.76 -20.53 -4.09
CA PRO A 76 -7.47 -20.68 -3.43
C PRO A 76 -6.89 -19.37 -2.87
N TRP A 77 -7.58 -18.23 -3.04
CA TRP A 77 -7.06 -16.91 -2.70
C TRP A 77 -6.84 -16.72 -1.20
N GLY A 78 -7.74 -17.23 -0.36
CA GLY A 78 -7.59 -17.17 1.10
C GLY A 78 -6.35 -17.94 1.59
N LEU A 79 -6.14 -19.14 1.04
CA LEU A 79 -4.97 -19.96 1.36
C LEU A 79 -3.67 -19.33 0.85
N ALA A 80 -3.68 -18.79 -0.37
CA ALA A 80 -2.54 -18.08 -0.95
C ALA A 80 -2.14 -16.87 -0.10
N ALA A 81 -3.11 -16.05 0.31
CA ALA A 81 -2.89 -14.89 1.18
C ALA A 81 -2.26 -15.29 2.53
N LYS A 82 -2.77 -16.37 3.15
CA LYS A 82 -2.21 -16.92 4.39
C LYS A 82 -0.75 -17.35 4.20
N ASN A 83 -0.45 -18.09 3.12
CA ASN A 83 0.91 -18.54 2.84
C ASN A 83 1.85 -17.36 2.58
N SER A 84 1.45 -16.39 1.77
CA SER A 84 2.22 -15.17 1.52
C SER A 84 2.51 -14.40 2.80
N PHE A 85 1.53 -14.29 3.71
CA PHE A 85 1.73 -13.63 4.99
C PHE A 85 2.76 -14.32 5.87
N ILE A 86 2.70 -15.66 5.97
CA ILE A 86 3.66 -16.45 6.73
C ILE A 86 5.07 -16.29 6.14
N ILE A 87 5.20 -16.43 4.82
CA ILE A 87 6.49 -16.29 4.12
C ILE A 87 7.05 -14.87 4.32
N ALA A 88 6.22 -13.84 4.21
CA ALA A 88 6.63 -12.45 4.37
C ALA A 88 7.28 -12.18 5.74
N ILE A 89 6.77 -12.78 6.82
CA ILE A 89 7.35 -12.62 8.16
C ILE A 89 8.77 -13.19 8.21
N PHE A 90 8.95 -14.45 7.80
CA PHE A 90 10.27 -15.09 7.84
C PHE A 90 11.25 -14.44 6.87
N ALA A 91 10.78 -14.05 5.68
CA ALA A 91 11.58 -13.32 4.70
C ALA A 91 12.04 -11.96 5.25
N THR A 92 11.16 -11.22 5.91
CA THR A 92 11.50 -9.92 6.51
C THR A 92 12.54 -10.08 7.62
N LEU A 93 12.35 -11.03 8.53
CA LEU A 93 13.33 -11.31 9.60
C LEU A 93 14.69 -11.69 9.03
N GLY A 94 14.72 -12.61 8.07
CA GLY A 94 15.96 -13.02 7.40
C GLY A 94 16.64 -11.86 6.69
N ALA A 95 15.89 -11.07 5.92
CA ALA A 95 16.40 -9.92 5.19
C ALA A 95 16.96 -8.83 6.13
N VAL A 96 16.29 -8.55 7.25
CA VAL A 96 16.75 -7.56 8.22
C VAL A 96 18.03 -8.02 8.91
N ILE A 97 18.08 -9.28 9.37
CA ILE A 97 19.27 -9.80 10.07
C ILE A 97 20.48 -9.83 9.11
N LEU A 98 20.33 -10.47 7.95
CA LEU A 98 21.42 -10.59 6.97
C LEU A 98 21.83 -9.23 6.41
N GLY A 99 20.86 -8.38 6.08
CA GLY A 99 21.09 -7.03 5.56
C GLY A 99 21.81 -6.15 6.57
N THR A 100 21.43 -6.20 7.85
CA THR A 100 22.10 -5.43 8.90
C THR A 100 23.53 -5.90 9.11
N VAL A 101 23.77 -7.22 9.17
CA VAL A 101 25.14 -7.76 9.32
C VAL A 101 26.02 -7.39 8.11
N ALA A 102 25.49 -7.49 6.89
CA ALA A 102 26.20 -7.10 5.69
C ALA A 102 26.52 -5.59 5.68
N ALA A 103 25.56 -4.75 6.06
CA ALA A 103 25.77 -3.30 6.16
C ALA A 103 26.85 -2.94 7.20
N LEU A 104 26.85 -3.60 8.36
CA LEU A 104 27.89 -3.42 9.38
C LEU A 104 29.27 -3.84 8.87
N GLY A 105 29.36 -4.99 8.19
CA GLY A 105 30.59 -5.45 7.56
C GLY A 105 31.13 -4.45 6.52
N LEU A 106 30.26 -3.95 5.64
CA LEU A 106 30.59 -2.97 4.61
C LEU A 106 31.03 -1.61 5.16
N SER A 107 30.42 -1.20 6.29
CA SER A 107 30.78 0.03 6.98
C SER A 107 32.13 -0.04 7.72
N SER A 108 32.66 -1.26 7.95
CA SER A 108 33.91 -1.45 8.69
C SER A 108 35.10 -0.81 7.98
N ARG A 109 35.99 -0.18 8.77
CA ARG A 109 37.25 0.40 8.29
C ARG A 109 38.23 -0.65 7.77
N HIS A 110 38.09 -1.89 8.23
CA HIS A 110 38.96 -3.02 7.89
C HIS A 110 38.39 -3.91 6.77
N MET A 111 37.45 -3.40 5.97
CA MET A 111 36.89 -4.18 4.85
C MET A 111 37.89 -4.27 3.68
N PRO A 112 38.35 -5.48 3.30
CA PRO A 112 39.22 -5.66 2.15
C PRO A 112 38.47 -5.38 0.85
N TYR A 113 39.17 -4.85 -0.16
CA TYR A 113 38.64 -4.60 -1.52
C TYR A 113 37.41 -3.68 -1.61
N LYS A 114 37.28 -2.72 -0.68
CA LYS A 114 36.12 -1.81 -0.60
C LYS A 114 35.75 -1.12 -1.92
N GLY A 115 36.73 -0.69 -2.73
CA GLY A 115 36.49 -0.01 -4.01
C GLY A 115 36.02 -0.89 -5.18
N LEU A 116 35.95 -2.21 -5.01
CA LEU A 116 35.34 -3.13 -5.98
C LEU A 116 33.90 -3.50 -5.60
N ILE A 117 33.53 -3.33 -4.32
CA ILE A 117 32.25 -3.81 -3.75
C ILE A 117 31.29 -2.64 -3.47
N MET A 118 31.80 -1.45 -3.16
CA MET A 118 31.05 -0.18 -3.07
C MET A 118 31.33 0.68 -4.29
#